data_AF-A0A090DNA3-F1
#
_entry.id   AF-A0A090DNA3-F1
#
_cell.length_a   1.000
_cell.length_b   1.000
_cell.length_c   1.000
_cell.angle_alpha   90.00
_cell.angle_beta   90.00
_cell.angle_gamma   90.00
#
_symmetry.space_group_name_H-M   'P 1'
#
loop_
_entity.id
_entity.type
_entity.pdbx_description
1 polymer ?
#
loop_
_entity_poly.entity_id
_entity_poly.type
_entity_poly.pdbx_seq_one_letter_code
_entity_poly.pdbx_strand_id
1 'polypeptide(L)'
;MPEIMVHESIYAHHARFAALDVYEEALSTGEWSGHYEFLAPTIARVHGLRIEDIGGTGPFVPWRRRRRNYLNTAEDPHLGPGTFVWRPSMTAYFHEDRTAFTQQAMLYHPIKADVVEWEAGAPVALPEAS
;
A
#
# COMPACT_ATOMS: atom_id res chain seq x y z
N MET A 1 -2.21 46.21 -17.73
CA MET A 1 -2.76 45.13 -16.90
C MET A 1 -2.46 43.80 -17.57
N PRO A 2 -1.44 43.04 -17.15
CA PRO A 2 -1.34 41.63 -17.53
C PRO A 2 -1.60 40.75 -16.31
N GLU A 3 -2.67 39.97 -16.42
CA GLU A 3 -3.00 38.83 -15.58
C GLU A 3 -2.18 37.65 -16.11
N ILE A 4 -1.20 37.16 -15.34
CA ILE A 4 -0.41 35.98 -15.72
C ILE A 4 -0.29 35.06 -14.50
N MET A 5 -1.23 34.12 -14.42
CA MET A 5 -0.98 32.68 -14.22
C MET A 5 0.18 32.31 -13.27
N VAL A 6 0.03 32.58 -11.97
CA VAL A 6 0.91 32.05 -10.92
C VAL A 6 0.06 31.30 -9.89
N HIS A 7 -0.55 30.16 -10.25
CA HIS A 7 -1.37 29.45 -9.26
C HIS A 7 -1.13 27.94 -9.10
N GLU A 8 -0.60 27.22 -10.09
CA GLU A 8 -0.46 25.76 -9.94
C GLU A 8 0.90 25.28 -9.42
N SER A 9 1.98 26.05 -9.63
CA SER A 9 3.35 25.58 -9.30
C SER A 9 3.74 25.77 -7.83
N ILE A 10 3.06 26.64 -7.08
CA ILE A 10 3.44 26.99 -5.69
C ILE A 10 2.85 26.00 -4.68
N TYR A 11 1.70 25.38 -4.98
CA TYR A 11 1.04 24.44 -4.04
C TYR A 11 1.72 23.08 -3.94
N ALA A 12 2.27 22.55 -5.05
CA ALA A 12 2.90 21.24 -5.04
C ALA A 12 4.19 21.19 -4.19
N HIS A 13 4.95 22.30 -4.16
CA HIS A 13 6.17 22.39 -3.36
C HIS A 13 5.88 22.54 -1.86
N HIS A 14 4.84 23.29 -1.46
CA HIS A 14 4.46 23.41 -0.05
C HIS A 14 3.82 22.13 0.52
N ALA A 15 3.04 21.40 -0.29
CA ALA A 15 2.35 20.18 0.17
C ALA A 15 3.30 19.03 0.55
N ARG A 16 4.47 18.92 -0.12
CA ARG A 16 5.45 17.86 0.16
C ARG A 16 6.23 18.12 1.46
N PHE A 17 6.61 19.38 1.72
CA PHE A 17 7.22 19.74 3.00
C PHE A 17 6.22 19.53 4.14
N ALA A 18 4.96 19.94 3.95
CA ALA A 18 3.90 19.73 4.95
C ALA A 18 3.67 18.27 5.35
N ALA A 19 3.77 17.30 4.42
CA ALA A 19 3.54 15.90 4.77
C ALA A 19 4.65 15.32 5.67
N LEU A 20 5.91 15.63 5.37
CA LEU A 20 7.04 15.17 6.19
C LEU A 20 7.01 15.81 7.58
N ASP A 21 6.67 17.10 7.67
CA ASP A 21 6.53 17.82 8.94
C ASP A 21 5.43 17.19 9.80
N VAL A 22 4.28 16.82 9.22
CA VAL A 22 3.19 16.11 9.92
C VAL A 22 3.66 14.76 10.46
N TYR A 23 4.44 14.00 9.69
CA TYR A 23 4.97 12.72 10.17
C TYR A 23 6.00 12.90 11.27
N GLU A 24 6.90 13.87 11.12
CA GLU A 24 7.92 14.18 12.12
C GLU A 24 7.27 14.59 13.44
N GLU A 25 6.31 15.52 13.40
CA GLU A 25 5.56 15.96 14.57
C GLU A 25 4.85 14.77 15.23
N ALA A 26 4.04 14.01 14.48
CA ALA A 26 3.28 12.89 15.01
C ALA A 26 4.17 11.80 15.63
N LEU A 27 5.31 11.48 15.01
CA LEU A 27 6.22 10.45 15.51
C LEU A 27 7.11 10.95 16.66
N SER A 28 7.34 12.26 16.77
CA SER A 28 8.21 12.84 17.82
C SER A 28 7.62 12.74 19.24
N THR A 29 6.29 12.66 19.37
CA THR A 29 5.60 12.62 20.67
C THR A 29 5.64 11.24 21.33
N GLY A 30 5.90 10.18 20.56
CA GLY A 30 5.81 8.80 21.02
C GLY A 30 4.38 8.28 21.23
N GLU A 31 3.34 9.06 20.90
CA GLU A 31 1.93 8.65 21.02
C GLU A 31 1.53 7.63 19.94
N TRP A 32 2.20 7.69 18.79
CA TRP A 32 1.95 6.82 17.64
C TRP A 32 2.84 5.58 17.70
N SER A 33 2.24 4.40 17.55
CA SER A 33 2.95 3.11 17.53
C SER A 33 2.27 2.11 16.59
N GLY A 34 3.02 1.11 16.14
CA GLY A 34 2.53 0.05 15.24
C GLY A 34 3.46 -0.18 14.05
N HIS A 35 3.03 -1.04 13.12
CA HIS A 35 3.79 -1.30 11.91
C HIS A 35 3.71 -0.12 10.95
N TYR A 36 4.86 0.21 10.35
CA TYR A 36 5.02 1.37 9.48
C TYR A 36 3.98 1.40 8.35
N GLU A 37 3.66 0.24 7.77
CA GLU A 37 2.72 0.07 6.66
C GLU A 37 1.29 0.50 7.00
N PHE A 38 0.90 0.45 8.28
CA PHE A 38 -0.37 0.98 8.76
C PHE A 38 -0.22 2.37 9.36
N LEU A 39 0.91 2.64 9.99
CA LEU A 39 1.15 3.86 10.74
C LEU A 39 1.16 5.09 9.85
N ALA A 40 1.98 5.08 8.79
CA ALA A 40 2.11 6.21 7.87
C ALA A 40 0.77 6.59 7.20
N PRO A 41 0.02 5.69 6.54
CA PRO A 41 -1.27 6.06 5.96
C PRO A 41 -2.29 6.49 7.04
N THR A 42 -2.22 5.96 8.27
CA THR A 42 -3.13 6.39 9.34
C THR A 42 -2.85 7.83 9.78
N ILE A 43 -1.57 8.18 10.04
CA ILE A 43 -1.17 9.56 10.38
C ILE A 43 -1.62 10.53 9.29
N ALA A 44 -1.32 10.21 8.03
CA ALA A 44 -1.77 11.03 6.90
C ALA A 44 -3.29 11.24 6.91
N ARG A 45 -4.06 10.18 7.14
CA ARG A 45 -5.53 10.23 7.10
C ARG A 45 -6.12 11.08 8.23
N VAL A 46 -5.56 10.96 9.44
CA VAL A 46 -6.00 11.69 10.64
C VAL A 46 -5.68 13.18 10.53
N HIS A 47 -4.52 13.53 9.96
CA HIS A 47 -4.10 14.92 9.76
C HIS A 47 -4.64 15.55 8.46
N GLY A 48 -5.58 14.89 7.77
CA GLY A 48 -6.26 15.44 6.59
C GLY A 48 -5.41 15.47 5.31
N LEU A 49 -4.28 14.75 5.27
CA LEU A 49 -3.51 14.59 4.05
C LEU A 49 -4.24 13.66 3.07
N ARG A 50 -4.04 13.90 1.77
CA ARG A 50 -4.58 13.06 0.70
C ARG A 50 -3.73 11.80 0.55
N ILE A 51 -4.38 10.64 0.60
CA ILE A 51 -3.77 9.34 0.36
C ILE A 51 -4.27 8.82 -0.98
N GLU A 52 -3.35 8.32 -1.80
CA GLU A 52 -3.68 7.66 -3.06
C GLU A 52 -2.86 6.41 -3.26
N ASP A 53 -3.54 5.32 -3.62
CA ASP A 53 -2.88 4.11 -4.06
C ASP A 53 -2.39 4.25 -5.51
N ILE A 54 -1.32 3.53 -5.82
CA ILE A 54 -0.71 3.52 -7.15
C ILE A 54 -1.43 2.59 -8.14
N GLY A 55 -2.32 1.71 -7.67
CA GLY A 55 -2.99 0.68 -8.48
C GLY A 55 -4.13 0.01 -7.70
N GLY A 56 -4.65 -1.12 -8.20
CA GLY A 56 -5.73 -1.85 -7.53
C GLY A 56 -7.14 -1.31 -7.78
N THR A 57 -8.07 -1.69 -6.91
CA THR A 57 -9.52 -1.34 -6.99
C THR A 57 -10.09 -0.75 -5.71
N GLY A 58 -9.25 -0.53 -4.69
CA GLY A 58 -9.65 -0.03 -3.37
C GLY A 58 -10.18 1.41 -3.36
N PRO A 59 -10.68 1.87 -2.20
CA PRO A 59 -11.32 3.19 -2.06
C PRO A 59 -10.33 4.36 -2.21
N PHE A 60 -9.04 4.15 -1.97
CA PHE A 60 -8.00 5.16 -2.12
C PHE A 60 -7.37 5.18 -3.51
N VAL A 61 -7.83 4.35 -4.45
CA VAL A 61 -7.32 4.31 -5.81
C VAL A 61 -8.00 5.37 -6.67
N PRO A 62 -7.28 6.41 -7.15
CA PRO A 62 -7.88 7.39 -8.04
C PRO A 62 -8.31 6.71 -9.34
N TRP A 63 -9.42 7.16 -9.94
CA TRP A 63 -10.02 6.52 -11.12
C TRP A 63 -9.02 6.29 -12.27
N ARG A 64 -8.06 7.21 -12.45
CA ARG A 64 -7.01 7.15 -13.48
C ARG A 64 -5.95 6.06 -13.25
N ARG A 65 -5.87 5.51 -12.04
CA ARG A 65 -4.89 4.46 -11.65
C ARG A 65 -5.54 3.12 -11.37
N ARG A 66 -6.87 3.01 -11.44
CA ARG A 66 -7.57 1.74 -11.23
C ARG A 66 -7.04 0.69 -12.20
N ARG A 67 -6.62 -0.46 -11.64
CA ARG A 67 -6.07 -1.62 -12.38
C ARG A 67 -4.87 -1.29 -13.28
N ARG A 68 -4.09 -0.24 -12.96
CA ARG A 68 -2.96 0.21 -13.79
C ARG A 68 -1.62 -0.44 -13.43
N ASN A 69 -1.27 -0.44 -12.14
CA ASN A 69 0.06 -0.88 -11.70
C ASN A 69 0.04 -2.30 -11.12
N TYR A 70 -1.09 -2.76 -10.61
CA TYR A 70 -1.28 -4.12 -10.13
C TYR A 70 -2.76 -4.49 -10.14
N LEU A 71 -3.02 -5.79 -10.11
CA LEU A 71 -4.34 -6.36 -9.83
C LEU A 71 -4.38 -6.96 -8.43
N ASN A 72 -5.56 -6.88 -7.81
CA ASN A 72 -5.91 -7.54 -6.56
C ASN A 72 -7.44 -7.64 -6.43
N THR A 73 -7.90 -8.39 -5.43
CA THR A 73 -9.29 -8.43 -4.97
C THR A 73 -9.35 -7.84 -3.56
N ALA A 74 -9.81 -6.59 -3.42
CA ALA A 74 -9.80 -5.90 -2.13
C ALA A 74 -10.65 -6.56 -1.04
N GLU A 75 -11.65 -7.35 -1.43
CA GLU A 75 -12.55 -8.08 -0.52
C GLU A 75 -11.94 -9.42 -0.04
N ASP A 76 -10.88 -9.90 -0.68
CA ASP A 76 -10.21 -11.14 -0.32
C ASP A 76 -9.17 -10.88 0.81
N PRO A 77 -9.13 -11.69 1.89
CA PRO A 77 -8.17 -11.49 2.99
C PRO A 77 -6.70 -11.57 2.57
N HIS A 78 -6.38 -12.29 1.49
CA HIS A 78 -5.05 -12.40 0.89
C HIS A 78 -4.88 -11.44 -0.28
N LEU A 79 -5.89 -10.62 -0.56
CA LEU A 79 -6.00 -9.72 -1.70
C LEU A 79 -5.99 -10.46 -3.04
N GLY A 80 -6.15 -11.79 -3.04
CA GLY A 80 -6.05 -12.66 -4.19
C GLY A 80 -7.37 -12.86 -4.95
N PRO A 81 -7.34 -13.28 -6.22
CA PRO A 81 -6.17 -13.35 -7.09
C PRO A 81 -5.67 -11.97 -7.54
N GLY A 82 -4.41 -11.88 -7.97
CA GLY A 82 -3.82 -10.63 -8.45
C GLY A 82 -2.32 -10.74 -8.72
N THR A 83 -1.71 -9.61 -9.09
CA THR A 83 -0.27 -9.55 -9.38
C THR A 83 0.54 -9.13 -8.16
N PHE A 84 0.04 -8.18 -7.38
CA PHE A 84 0.72 -7.61 -6.20
C PHE A 84 -0.12 -7.84 -4.94
N VAL A 85 -0.18 -9.11 -4.49
CA VAL A 85 -1.06 -9.57 -3.40
C VAL A 85 -0.27 -10.21 -2.27
N TRP A 86 -0.92 -10.54 -1.15
CA TRP A 86 -0.23 -11.10 0.00
C TRP A 86 0.18 -12.56 -0.24
N ARG A 87 1.50 -12.76 -0.45
CA ARG A 87 2.27 -14.04 -0.47
C ARG A 87 1.88 -15.16 -1.45
N PRO A 88 2.94 -15.79 -2.00
CA PRO A 88 3.71 -15.21 -3.08
C PRO A 88 2.93 -15.37 -4.39
N SER A 89 2.77 -14.27 -5.13
CA SER A 89 2.08 -14.30 -6.42
C SER A 89 2.92 -14.94 -7.54
N MET A 90 4.23 -15.14 -7.30
CA MET A 90 5.23 -15.64 -8.26
C MET A 90 6.21 -16.61 -7.59
N THR A 91 6.78 -17.53 -8.37
CA THR A 91 7.80 -18.50 -7.93
C THR A 91 9.18 -18.32 -8.57
N ALA A 92 9.32 -17.41 -9.53
CA ALA A 92 10.60 -17.01 -10.13
C ALA A 92 10.69 -15.48 -10.35
N TYR A 93 11.90 -14.91 -10.32
CA TYR A 93 12.11 -13.51 -10.70
C TYR A 93 11.93 -13.33 -12.21
N PHE A 94 11.59 -12.11 -12.64
CA PHE A 94 11.34 -11.82 -14.06
C PHE A 94 12.50 -12.17 -14.99
N HIS A 95 13.74 -11.98 -14.55
CA HIS A 95 14.92 -12.29 -15.37
C HIS A 95 15.23 -13.80 -15.43
N GLU A 96 14.67 -14.60 -14.52
CA GLU A 96 14.84 -16.05 -14.45
C GLU A 96 13.80 -16.76 -15.32
N ASP A 97 12.52 -16.36 -15.19
CA ASP A 97 11.43 -16.86 -16.01
C ASP A 97 10.41 -15.76 -16.30
N ARG A 98 10.48 -15.19 -17.50
CA ARG A 98 9.53 -14.17 -17.97
C ARG A 98 8.14 -14.75 -18.25
N THR A 99 8.02 -16.05 -18.51
CA THR A 99 6.75 -16.69 -18.88
C THR A 99 5.81 -16.84 -17.70
N ALA A 100 6.35 -16.85 -16.47
CA ALA A 100 5.58 -16.83 -15.25
C ALA A 100 4.74 -15.53 -15.10
N PHE A 101 5.11 -14.44 -15.78
CA PHE A 101 4.49 -13.13 -15.68
C PHE A 101 3.43 -12.93 -16.79
N THR A 102 2.23 -13.45 -16.55
CA THR A 102 1.14 -13.52 -17.53
C THR A 102 0.56 -12.16 -17.93
N GLN A 103 0.74 -11.13 -17.10
CA GLN A 103 0.21 -9.79 -17.34
C GLN A 103 1.32 -8.76 -17.51
N GLN A 104 1.38 -8.19 -18.70
CA GLN A 104 2.37 -7.18 -19.04
C GLN A 104 2.14 -5.87 -18.29
N ALA A 105 3.23 -5.13 -18.06
CA ALA A 105 3.23 -3.82 -17.42
C ALA A 105 2.60 -3.79 -16.02
N MET A 106 2.64 -4.92 -15.30
CA MET A 106 2.18 -5.02 -13.91
C MET A 106 3.34 -5.22 -12.95
N LEU A 107 3.18 -4.71 -11.73
CA LEU A 107 3.98 -5.05 -10.58
C LEU A 107 3.51 -6.39 -10.03
N TYR A 108 4.48 -7.23 -9.67
CA TYR A 108 4.26 -8.52 -9.03
C TYR A 108 4.86 -8.56 -7.63
N HIS A 109 4.18 -9.23 -6.68
CA HIS A 109 4.70 -9.32 -5.32
C HIS A 109 6.04 -10.07 -5.35
N PRO A 110 7.09 -9.52 -4.71
CA PRO A 110 8.41 -10.16 -4.71
C PRO A 110 8.37 -11.51 -3.99
N ILE A 111 9.25 -12.40 -4.43
CA ILE A 111 9.39 -13.73 -3.85
C ILE A 111 10.07 -13.61 -2.50
N LYS A 112 9.51 -14.31 -1.50
CA LYS A 112 10.18 -14.55 -0.23
C LYS A 112 10.48 -16.06 -0.16
N ALA A 113 11.57 -16.46 -0.80
CA ALA A 113 11.90 -17.87 -1.08
C ALA A 113 12.11 -18.72 0.19
N ASP A 114 12.36 -18.05 1.31
CA ASP A 114 12.75 -18.61 2.59
C ASP A 114 11.68 -18.47 3.68
N VAL A 115 10.50 -17.92 3.36
CA VAL A 115 9.49 -17.70 4.39
C VAL A 115 8.35 -18.70 4.27
N VAL A 116 8.39 -19.67 5.19
CA VAL A 116 7.34 -20.65 5.47
C VAL A 116 5.95 -19.99 5.44
N GLU A 117 4.96 -20.68 4.87
CA GLU A 117 3.57 -20.23 4.94
C GLU A 117 3.16 -20.05 6.41
N TRP A 118 2.53 -18.93 6.70
CA TRP A 118 1.95 -18.72 8.01
C TRP A 118 0.66 -19.55 8.06
N GLU A 119 0.73 -20.75 8.64
CA GLU A 119 -0.49 -21.47 9.00
C GLU A 119 -1.21 -20.61 10.05
N ALA A 120 -2.36 -20.05 9.70
CA ALA A 120 -3.24 -19.47 10.69
C ALA A 120 -3.55 -20.57 11.70
N GLY A 121 -2.94 -20.49 12.88
CA GLY A 121 -2.94 -21.56 13.86
C GLY A 121 -4.35 -22.11 14.07
N ALA A 122 -4.44 -23.43 14.12
CA ALA A 122 -5.66 -24.14 14.49
C ALA A 122 -6.36 -23.46 15.68
N PRO A 123 -7.70 -23.41 15.71
CA PRO A 123 -8.42 -22.71 16.76
C PRO A 123 -7.91 -23.15 18.13
N VAL A 124 -7.39 -22.20 18.90
CA VAL A 124 -7.09 -22.41 20.32
C VAL A 124 -8.43 -22.69 20.99
N ALA A 125 -8.66 -23.94 21.38
CA ALA A 125 -9.79 -24.30 22.21
C ALA A 125 -9.70 -23.47 23.50
N LEU A 126 -10.66 -22.57 23.70
CA LEU A 126 -10.80 -21.85 24.95
C LEU A 126 -11.10 -22.87 26.04
N PRO A 127 -10.37 -22.89 27.18
CA PRO A 127 -10.73 -23.75 28.29
C PRO A 127 -12.13 -23.36 28.78
N GLU A 128 -12.99 -24.36 28.98
CA GLU A 128 -14.32 -24.14 29.55
C GLU A 128 -14.17 -23.47 30.92
N ALA A 129 -14.91 -22.38 31.10
CA ALA A 129 -14.95 -21.66 32.36
C ALA A 129 -15.50 -22.58 33.45
N SER A 130 -14.68 -22.83 34.48
CA SER A 130 -15.09 -23.44 35.76
C SER A 130 -15.71 -22.40 36.68
#